data_AF-A0A962XCB4-F1
#
_entry.id   AF-A0A962XCB4-F1
#
_cell.length_a   1.000
_cell.length_b   1.000
_cell.length_c   1.000
_cell.angle_alpha   90.00
_cell.angle_beta   90.00
_cell.angle_gamma   90.00
#
_symmetry.space_group_name_H-M   'P 1'
#
loop_
_entity.id
_entity.type
_entity.pdbx_description
1 polymer ?
#
loop_
_entity_poly.entity_id
_entity_poly.type
_entity_poly.pdbx_seq_one_letter_code
_entity_poly.pdbx_strand_id
1 'polypeptide(L)'
;MSNRNHMPVLLRRWLARATAATRHGRGEPTNDRDAPDALASGREALAAWFAAEPEQHALAQATLAALARAGPQPVDEEASATVPTMDWLKAAFARLAEQPPPPAGWPSVAGLSGRYLMLTRVLGDALDAAYTTALRSGQPHHCPLTREPLPMATLQMRLKPAEWAALDGTGLGSLIAGVWLPAAGQRQVWRALAHDIPWTDAPAFWETVAAQHRAAARPGKTPDPVASAEDEERRILRDAVRDVLRGLTQTETFNRQDGAGWYHDGAFWVAAKPFAERLHAQPEVRDRAEWCSRPALYRRLMADGLLLPNGAQPVWNVYVVEDDSPHRRYASVLKLPATLYAGVEACPAYAGRLQVVG
;
A
#
# COMPACT_ATOMS: atom_id res chain seq x y z
N MET A 1 20.00 -25.62 9.00
CA MET A 1 19.01 -25.74 7.91
C MET A 1 17.63 -25.55 8.53
N SER A 2 17.08 -24.34 8.44
CA SER A 2 15.91 -23.91 9.22
C SER A 2 14.63 -24.03 8.40
N ASN A 3 13.63 -24.66 9.00
CA ASN A 3 12.36 -25.06 8.40
C ASN A 3 11.40 -23.85 8.31
N ARG A 4 11.51 -23.04 7.25
CA ARG A 4 10.74 -21.79 7.06
C ARG A 4 9.43 -21.93 6.25
N ASN A 5 9.02 -23.14 5.86
CA ASN A 5 8.02 -23.32 4.79
C ASN A 5 6.68 -24.00 5.18
N HIS A 6 6.31 -24.12 6.47
CA HIS A 6 5.07 -24.82 6.84
C HIS A 6 3.81 -23.93 6.95
N MET A 7 3.93 -22.63 7.23
CA MET A 7 2.80 -21.69 7.28
C MET A 7 2.11 -21.40 5.92
N PRO A 8 2.82 -21.29 4.78
CA PRO A 8 2.19 -20.86 3.51
C PRO A 8 1.14 -21.84 2.95
N VAL A 9 1.28 -23.14 3.24
CA VAL A 9 0.38 -24.18 2.69
C VAL A 9 -0.93 -24.27 3.45
N LEU A 10 -0.89 -24.10 4.78
CA LEU A 10 -2.09 -24.02 5.62
C LEU A 10 -2.88 -22.73 5.34
N LEU A 11 -2.19 -21.60 5.16
CA LEU A 11 -2.77 -20.31 4.79
C LEU A 11 -3.52 -20.35 3.44
N ARG A 12 -2.97 -21.01 2.41
CA ARG A 12 -3.64 -21.12 1.10
C ARG A 12 -4.91 -21.99 1.14
N ARG A 13 -4.88 -23.11 1.88
CA ARG A 13 -6.07 -23.97 2.05
C ARG A 13 -7.16 -23.31 2.91
N TRP A 14 -6.76 -22.41 3.80
CA TRP A 14 -7.68 -21.72 4.70
C TRP A 14 -8.30 -20.48 4.07
N LEU A 15 -7.54 -19.69 3.29
CA LEU A 15 -8.07 -18.60 2.43
C LEU A 15 -9.12 -19.09 1.42
N ALA A 16 -8.94 -20.30 0.88
CA ALA A 16 -9.92 -20.93 -0.02
C ALA A 16 -11.22 -21.38 0.68
N ARG A 17 -11.23 -21.53 2.01
CA ARG A 17 -12.44 -21.84 2.81
C ARG A 17 -13.11 -20.59 3.37
N ALA A 18 -12.34 -19.55 3.70
CA ALA A 18 -12.86 -18.27 4.20
C ALA A 18 -13.72 -17.53 3.16
N THR A 19 -13.42 -17.68 1.86
CA THR A 19 -14.26 -17.14 0.77
C THR A 19 -15.60 -17.85 0.60
N ALA A 20 -15.78 -19.03 1.19
CA ALA A 20 -17.05 -19.77 1.16
C ALA A 20 -17.97 -19.44 2.36
N ALA A 21 -17.42 -18.95 3.48
CA ALA A 21 -18.15 -18.74 4.74
C ALA A 21 -18.77 -17.33 4.89
N THR A 22 -18.46 -16.38 4.00
CA THR A 22 -18.97 -14.99 4.03
C THR A 22 -20.47 -14.83 3.70
N ARG A 23 -21.26 -15.92 3.70
CA ARG A 23 -22.69 -15.90 3.32
C ARG A 23 -23.69 -15.87 4.46
N HIS A 24 -23.33 -15.98 5.75
CA HIS A 24 -24.34 -16.04 6.82
C HIS A 24 -24.12 -15.00 7.94
N GLY A 25 -25.12 -14.11 8.06
CA GLY A 25 -25.65 -13.55 9.32
C GLY A 25 -24.74 -12.75 10.23
N ARG A 26 -24.78 -11.40 10.13
CA ARG A 26 -24.34 -10.48 11.19
C ARG A 26 -25.41 -10.41 12.29
N GLY A 27 -25.10 -10.92 13.48
CA GLY A 27 -25.88 -10.70 14.70
C GLY A 27 -25.50 -9.38 15.38
N GLU A 28 -26.52 -8.70 15.92
CA GLU A 28 -26.47 -7.46 16.72
C GLU A 28 -25.86 -7.65 18.13
N PRO A 29 -25.46 -6.56 18.81
CA PRO A 29 -24.61 -6.63 19.99
C PRO A 29 -25.40 -6.63 21.31
N THR A 30 -24.89 -7.37 22.30
CA THR A 30 -25.27 -7.24 23.72
C THR A 30 -24.13 -6.63 24.52
N ASN A 31 -24.50 -5.73 25.44
CA ASN A 31 -23.66 -4.88 26.31
C ASN A 31 -22.97 -5.64 27.45
N ASP A 32 -21.82 -5.14 27.92
CA ASP A 32 -21.41 -4.89 29.34
C ASP A 32 -19.86 -4.82 29.44
N ARG A 33 -19.19 -4.17 30.39
CA ARG A 33 -19.46 -2.95 31.19
C ARG A 33 -18.15 -2.30 31.68
N ASP A 34 -16.98 -2.94 31.46
CA ASP A 34 -15.62 -2.37 31.71
C ASP A 34 -14.86 -1.97 30.42
N ALA A 35 -15.46 -2.24 29.25
CA ALA A 35 -14.99 -1.77 27.95
C ALA A 35 -15.20 -0.27 27.63
N PRO A 36 -16.10 0.52 28.27
CA PRO A 36 -16.37 1.88 27.82
C PRO A 36 -15.22 2.84 28.11
N ASP A 37 -14.46 2.64 29.19
CA ASP A 37 -13.44 3.61 29.62
C ASP A 37 -12.20 3.60 28.71
N ALA A 38 -11.66 2.42 28.38
CA ALA A 38 -10.53 2.33 27.45
C ALA A 38 -10.89 2.80 26.03
N LEU A 39 -12.13 2.55 25.59
CA LEU A 39 -12.63 3.05 24.31
C LEU A 39 -12.94 4.55 24.35
N ALA A 40 -13.41 5.08 25.48
CA ALA A 40 -13.64 6.51 25.67
C ALA A 40 -12.32 7.28 25.69
N SER A 41 -11.35 6.85 26.51
CA SER A 41 -10.00 7.43 26.52
C SER A 41 -9.32 7.28 25.16
N GLY A 42 -9.52 6.15 24.47
CA GLY A 42 -9.05 5.96 23.10
C GLY A 42 -9.66 6.96 22.10
N ARG A 43 -10.96 7.26 22.21
CA ARG A 43 -11.63 8.26 21.36
C ARG A 43 -11.11 9.67 21.62
N GLU A 44 -10.84 10.03 22.87
CA GLU A 44 -10.23 11.31 23.22
C GLU A 44 -8.81 11.43 22.65
N ALA A 45 -8.00 10.38 22.78
CA ALA A 45 -6.67 10.33 22.19
C ALA A 45 -6.71 10.46 20.66
N LEU A 46 -7.69 9.82 20.00
CA LEU A 46 -7.91 9.98 18.56
C LEU A 46 -8.30 11.41 18.18
N ALA A 47 -9.16 12.07 18.95
CA ALA A 47 -9.54 13.45 18.68
C ALA A 47 -8.32 14.39 18.74
N ALA A 48 -7.45 14.21 19.74
CA ALA A 48 -6.19 14.95 19.84
C ALA A 48 -5.23 14.60 18.68
N TRP A 49 -5.10 13.32 18.34
CA TRP A 49 -4.22 12.86 17.27
C TRP A 49 -4.67 13.33 15.88
N PHE A 50 -5.97 13.44 15.61
CA PHE A 50 -6.50 13.88 14.32
C PHE A 50 -6.98 15.34 14.32
N ALA A 51 -6.60 16.15 15.30
CA ALA A 51 -7.01 17.56 15.37
C ALA A 51 -6.65 18.36 14.10
N ALA A 52 -5.57 17.98 13.40
CA ALA A 52 -5.13 18.59 12.15
C ALA A 52 -5.77 17.98 10.87
N GLU A 53 -6.49 16.87 10.99
CA GLU A 53 -7.08 16.10 9.87
C GLU A 53 -8.49 15.61 10.28
N PRO A 54 -9.46 16.52 10.50
CA PRO A 54 -10.78 16.18 11.05
C PRO A 54 -11.57 15.22 10.16
N GLU A 55 -11.36 15.25 8.84
CA GLU A 55 -11.97 14.33 7.88
C GLU A 55 -11.51 12.87 8.07
N GLN A 56 -10.31 12.64 8.63
CA GLN A 56 -9.79 11.31 8.94
C GLN A 56 -10.23 10.82 10.31
N HIS A 57 -10.63 11.72 11.21
CA HIS A 57 -11.03 11.38 12.58
C HIS A 57 -12.24 10.42 12.61
N ALA A 58 -13.25 10.63 11.76
CA ALA A 58 -14.42 9.74 11.70
C ALA A 58 -14.04 8.32 11.26
N LEU A 59 -13.12 8.21 10.28
CA LEU A 59 -12.60 6.92 9.84
C LEU A 59 -11.77 6.24 10.94
N ALA A 60 -10.97 7.01 11.68
CA ALA A 60 -10.20 6.53 12.82
C ALA A 60 -11.10 5.97 13.93
N GLN A 61 -12.20 6.65 14.27
CA GLN A 61 -13.18 6.17 15.25
C GLN A 61 -13.85 4.87 14.81
N ALA A 62 -14.29 4.78 13.55
CA ALA A 62 -14.87 3.55 13.00
C ALA A 62 -13.86 2.39 13.01
N THR A 63 -12.59 2.69 12.75
CA THR A 63 -11.48 1.73 12.78
C THR A 63 -11.23 1.21 14.18
N LEU A 64 -11.14 2.10 15.18
CA LEU A 64 -10.99 1.73 16.58
C LEU A 64 -12.13 0.81 17.03
N ALA A 65 -13.37 1.19 16.76
CA ALA A 65 -14.54 0.37 17.12
C ALA A 65 -14.51 -1.01 16.44
N ALA A 66 -14.01 -1.10 15.21
CA ALA A 66 -13.90 -2.36 14.51
C ALA A 66 -12.79 -3.27 15.04
N LEU A 67 -11.61 -2.71 15.31
CA LEU A 67 -10.47 -3.46 15.83
C LEU A 67 -10.63 -3.85 17.30
N ALA A 68 -11.34 -3.04 18.11
CA ALA A 68 -11.70 -3.41 19.47
C ALA A 68 -12.54 -4.70 19.52
N ARG A 69 -13.46 -4.88 18.57
CA ARG A 69 -14.23 -6.13 18.42
C ARG A 69 -13.40 -7.31 17.90
N ALA A 70 -12.23 -7.03 17.32
CA ALA A 70 -11.31 -8.03 16.80
C ALA A 70 -10.21 -8.40 17.81
N GLY A 71 -10.24 -7.84 19.02
CA GLY A 71 -9.31 -8.21 20.08
C GLY A 71 -9.54 -9.64 20.58
N PRO A 72 -8.58 -10.21 21.34
CA PRO A 72 -8.76 -11.53 21.94
C PRO A 72 -10.05 -11.60 22.78
N GLN A 73 -10.93 -12.55 22.46
CA GLN A 73 -12.16 -12.79 23.20
C GLN A 73 -12.13 -14.21 23.75
N PRO A 74 -12.20 -14.40 25.09
CA PRO A 74 -12.28 -15.74 25.67
C PRO A 74 -13.58 -16.43 25.23
N VAL A 75 -13.56 -17.76 25.14
CA VAL A 75 -14.77 -18.55 24.79
C VAL A 75 -15.71 -18.68 26.00
N ASP A 76 -15.14 -18.73 27.21
CA ASP A 76 -15.89 -18.81 28.46
C ASP A 76 -15.99 -17.43 29.13
N GLU A 77 -17.21 -16.90 29.26
CA GLU A 77 -17.47 -15.59 29.89
C GLU A 77 -17.04 -15.55 31.37
N GLU A 78 -17.12 -16.66 32.10
CA GLU A 78 -16.69 -16.75 33.50
C GLU A 78 -15.16 -16.64 33.66
N ALA A 79 -14.38 -17.00 32.64
CA ALA A 79 -12.93 -16.79 32.60
C ALA A 79 -12.56 -15.34 32.22
N SER A 80 -13.52 -14.55 31.72
CA SER A 80 -13.31 -13.17 31.29
C SER A 80 -13.06 -12.21 32.46
N ALA A 81 -13.40 -12.59 33.70
CA ALA A 81 -13.25 -11.75 34.89
C ALA A 81 -11.78 -11.61 35.37
N THR A 82 -10.84 -12.42 34.86
CA THR A 82 -9.44 -12.46 35.35
C THR A 82 -8.39 -11.91 34.37
N VAL A 83 -8.76 -11.61 33.13
CA VAL A 83 -7.82 -11.06 32.13
C VAL A 83 -8.41 -9.78 31.57
N PRO A 84 -7.74 -8.62 31.67
CA PRO A 84 -8.29 -7.38 31.14
C PRO A 84 -8.29 -7.46 29.60
N THR A 85 -9.46 -7.72 29.04
CA THR A 85 -9.69 -7.96 27.59
C THR A 85 -9.26 -6.78 26.71
N MET A 86 -9.03 -5.59 27.30
CA MET A 86 -8.70 -4.34 26.61
C MET A 86 -7.37 -3.68 27.06
N ASP A 87 -6.54 -4.34 27.85
CA ASP A 87 -5.22 -3.80 28.23
C ASP A 87 -4.33 -3.49 27.01
N TRP A 88 -4.50 -4.26 25.94
CA TRP A 88 -3.79 -4.05 24.68
C TRP A 88 -4.14 -2.72 24.02
N LEU A 89 -5.39 -2.23 24.14
CA LEU A 89 -5.78 -0.91 23.61
C LEU A 89 -5.08 0.19 24.38
N LYS A 90 -5.02 0.08 25.71
CA LYS A 90 -4.29 1.04 26.55
C LYS A 90 -2.80 1.08 26.17
N ALA A 91 -2.17 -0.08 25.97
CA ALA A 91 -0.80 -0.17 25.51
C ALA A 91 -0.62 0.43 24.10
N ALA A 92 -1.57 0.22 23.19
CA ALA A 92 -1.56 0.81 21.86
C ALA A 92 -1.59 2.35 21.92
N PHE A 93 -2.50 2.93 22.70
CA PHE A 93 -2.60 4.38 22.83
C PHE A 93 -1.42 5.00 23.59
N ALA A 94 -0.84 4.31 24.58
CA ALA A 94 0.41 4.72 25.21
C ALA A 94 1.54 4.80 24.17
N ARG A 95 1.70 3.75 23.34
CA ARG A 95 2.68 3.74 22.24
C ARG A 95 2.41 4.85 21.22
N LEU A 96 1.16 5.10 20.86
CA LEU A 96 0.79 6.17 19.93
C LEU A 96 1.13 7.55 20.49
N ALA A 97 0.89 7.78 21.79
CA ALA A 97 1.23 9.03 22.46
C ALA A 97 2.74 9.29 22.53
N GLU A 98 3.55 8.23 22.57
CA GLU A 98 5.01 8.32 22.47
C GLU A 98 5.50 8.55 21.03
N GLN A 99 4.66 8.32 20.02
CA GLN A 99 5.05 8.59 18.64
C GLN A 99 4.93 10.09 18.34
N PRO A 100 5.98 10.70 17.75
CA PRO A 100 5.81 12.02 17.15
C PRO A 100 4.78 11.93 16.00
N PRO A 101 3.98 12.99 15.76
CA PRO A 101 3.06 13.01 14.63
C PRO A 101 3.86 12.90 13.33
N PRO A 102 3.33 12.22 12.29
CA PRO A 102 4.07 12.01 11.05
C PRO A 102 4.58 13.34 10.51
N PRO A 103 5.79 13.36 9.92
CA PRO A 103 6.35 14.57 9.35
C PRO A 103 5.44 15.13 8.26
N ALA A 104 5.40 16.46 8.15
CA ALA A 104 4.53 17.14 7.21
C ALA A 104 4.74 16.63 5.79
N GLY A 105 3.65 16.30 5.10
CA GLY A 105 3.69 15.77 3.73
C GLY A 105 4.09 14.30 3.62
N TRP A 106 4.22 13.56 4.73
CA TRP A 106 4.37 12.09 4.70
C TRP A 106 3.04 11.38 5.04
N PRO A 107 2.64 10.37 4.25
CA PRO A 107 3.23 9.98 2.98
C PRO A 107 2.95 11.04 1.90
N SER A 108 3.87 11.20 0.94
CA SER A 108 3.77 12.17 -0.16
C SER A 108 2.76 11.79 -1.25
N VAL A 109 1.75 11.00 -0.86
CA VAL A 109 0.75 10.40 -1.73
C VAL A 109 -0.60 11.06 -1.45
N ALA A 110 -1.21 11.62 -2.49
CA ALA A 110 -2.49 12.29 -2.38
C ALA A 110 -3.58 11.37 -1.80
N GLY A 111 -4.29 11.86 -0.79
CA GLY A 111 -5.39 11.14 -0.16
C GLY A 111 -4.99 10.02 0.80
N LEU A 112 -3.69 9.82 1.06
CA LEU A 112 -3.21 9.00 2.17
C LEU A 112 -2.95 9.87 3.40
N SER A 113 -3.39 9.38 4.56
CA SER A 113 -3.12 10.03 5.85
C SER A 113 -2.03 9.27 6.59
N GLY A 114 -0.88 9.92 6.81
CA GLY A 114 0.21 9.34 7.60
C GLY A 114 -0.22 9.03 9.02
N ARG A 115 -1.06 9.90 9.60
CA ARG A 115 -1.63 9.73 10.94
C ARG A 115 -2.50 8.50 11.02
N TYR A 116 -3.31 8.25 9.99
CA TYR A 116 -4.15 7.06 9.88
C TYR A 116 -3.32 5.77 9.71
N LEU A 117 -2.29 5.79 8.85
CA LEU A 117 -1.42 4.64 8.64
C LEU A 117 -0.64 4.28 9.92
N MET A 118 -0.12 5.27 10.65
CA MET A 118 0.54 5.06 11.93
C MET A 118 -0.43 4.52 12.98
N LEU A 119 -1.63 5.12 13.12
CA LEU A 119 -2.65 4.62 14.05
C LEU A 119 -2.95 3.14 13.79
N THR A 120 -3.30 2.81 12.55
CA THR A 120 -3.72 1.44 12.19
C THR A 120 -2.59 0.43 12.38
N ARG A 121 -1.34 0.82 12.13
CA ARG A 121 -0.18 -0.03 12.43
C ARG A 121 0.01 -0.24 13.93
N VAL A 122 -0.06 0.82 14.74
CA VAL A 122 0.06 0.71 16.22
C VAL A 122 -1.01 -0.23 16.78
N LEU A 123 -2.26 -0.08 16.34
CA LEU A 123 -3.34 -0.98 16.74
C LEU A 123 -3.09 -2.42 16.27
N GLY A 124 -2.57 -2.61 15.05
CA GLY A 124 -2.18 -3.91 14.53
C GLY A 124 -1.06 -4.59 15.32
N ASP A 125 -0.02 -3.86 15.69
CA ASP A 125 1.10 -4.35 16.50
C ASP A 125 0.62 -4.75 17.91
N ALA A 126 -0.28 -3.96 18.49
CA ALA A 126 -0.85 -4.28 19.79
C ALA A 126 -1.73 -5.54 19.73
N LEU A 127 -2.46 -5.75 18.63
CA LEU A 127 -3.20 -6.99 18.39
C LEU A 127 -2.28 -8.20 18.20
N ASP A 128 -1.16 -8.05 17.47
CA ASP A 128 -0.13 -9.11 17.36
C ASP A 128 0.34 -9.55 18.74
N ALA A 129 0.69 -8.59 19.60
CA ALA A 129 1.15 -8.85 20.96
C ALA A 129 0.05 -9.45 21.85
N ALA A 130 -1.19 -8.96 21.73
CA ALA A 130 -2.33 -9.42 22.51
C ALA A 130 -2.67 -10.89 22.18
N TYR A 131 -2.76 -11.23 20.90
CA TYR A 131 -3.00 -12.60 20.47
C TYR A 131 -1.83 -13.53 20.76
N THR A 132 -0.59 -13.05 20.68
CA THR A 132 0.58 -13.82 21.12
C THR A 132 0.47 -14.17 22.60
N THR A 133 0.09 -13.20 23.44
CA THR A 133 -0.12 -13.41 24.88
C THR A 133 -1.27 -14.37 25.15
N ALA A 134 -2.40 -14.19 24.46
CA ALA A 134 -3.59 -15.06 24.60
C ALA A 134 -3.33 -16.50 24.15
N LEU A 135 -2.55 -16.70 23.09
CA LEU A 135 -2.11 -18.03 22.65
C LEU A 135 -1.21 -18.66 23.70
N ARG A 136 -0.19 -17.93 24.19
CA ARG A 136 0.76 -18.46 25.18
C ARG A 136 0.11 -18.79 26.52
N SER A 137 -0.93 -18.07 26.94
CA SER A 137 -1.67 -18.36 28.18
C SER A 137 -2.43 -19.69 28.12
N GLY A 138 -2.64 -20.23 26.92
CA GLY A 138 -3.33 -21.50 26.71
C GLY A 138 -4.85 -21.46 26.94
N GLN A 139 -5.40 -20.27 27.18
CA GLN A 139 -6.83 -20.08 27.39
C GLN A 139 -7.61 -20.17 26.07
N PRO A 140 -8.79 -20.81 26.04
CA PRO A 140 -9.66 -20.84 24.86
C PRO A 140 -10.11 -19.43 24.46
N HIS A 141 -9.87 -19.05 23.21
CA HIS A 141 -10.30 -17.77 22.66
C HIS A 141 -10.81 -17.91 21.22
N HIS A 142 -11.63 -16.96 20.79
CA HIS A 142 -12.14 -16.90 19.43
C HIS A 142 -11.05 -16.51 18.43
N CYS A 143 -11.12 -17.11 17.24
CA CYS A 143 -10.27 -16.77 16.12
C CYS A 143 -10.56 -15.33 15.69
N PRO A 144 -9.55 -14.45 15.58
CA PRO A 144 -9.76 -13.08 15.16
C PRO A 144 -10.42 -12.97 13.78
N LEU A 145 -10.18 -13.92 12.87
CA LEU A 145 -10.57 -13.79 11.47
C LEU A 145 -11.97 -14.37 11.18
N THR A 146 -12.39 -15.42 11.90
CA THR A 146 -13.70 -16.09 11.69
C THR A 146 -14.66 -15.94 12.85
N ARG A 147 -14.19 -15.52 14.03
CA ARG A 147 -14.90 -15.57 15.32
C ARG A 147 -15.29 -16.97 15.79
N GLU A 148 -14.85 -18.02 15.11
CA GLU A 148 -15.04 -19.38 15.61
C GLU A 148 -14.08 -19.66 16.77
N PRO A 149 -14.48 -20.47 17.77
CA PRO A 149 -13.56 -20.90 18.83
C PRO A 149 -12.29 -21.53 18.25
N LEU A 150 -11.12 -21.08 18.68
CA LEU A 150 -9.88 -21.74 18.28
C LEU A 150 -9.80 -23.12 18.93
N PRO A 151 -9.39 -24.17 18.19
CA PRO A 151 -9.28 -25.52 18.72
C PRO A 151 -8.02 -25.69 19.59
N MET A 152 -7.91 -24.93 20.68
CA MET A 152 -6.72 -24.82 21.53
C MET A 152 -6.23 -26.16 22.07
N ALA A 153 -7.14 -27.05 22.46
CA ALA A 153 -6.80 -28.41 22.90
C ALA A 153 -6.02 -29.19 21.82
N THR A 154 -6.40 -29.00 20.55
CA THR A 154 -5.73 -29.68 19.42
C THR A 154 -4.38 -29.05 19.10
N LEU A 155 -4.22 -27.74 19.34
CA LEU A 155 -2.97 -27.01 19.12
C LEU A 155 -1.93 -27.33 20.22
N GLN A 156 -2.36 -27.36 21.47
CA GLN A 156 -1.49 -27.66 22.62
C GLN A 156 -0.93 -29.09 22.57
N MET A 157 -1.72 -30.07 22.13
CA MET A 157 -1.25 -31.46 22.00
C MET A 157 -0.18 -31.66 20.92
N ARG A 158 -0.06 -30.73 19.97
CA ARG A 158 0.82 -30.88 18.79
C ARG A 158 2.16 -30.17 18.92
N LEU A 159 2.27 -29.18 19.80
CA LEU A 159 3.46 -28.35 19.95
C LEU A 159 4.17 -28.69 21.26
N LYS A 160 5.50 -28.75 21.21
CA LYS A 160 6.33 -28.89 22.41
C LYS A 160 6.29 -27.58 23.22
N PRO A 161 6.54 -27.62 24.54
CA PRO A 161 6.56 -26.41 25.38
C PRO A 161 7.50 -25.30 24.86
N ALA A 162 8.66 -25.67 24.32
CA ALA A 162 9.60 -24.71 23.72
C ALA A 162 9.06 -24.06 22.43
N GLU A 163 8.30 -24.82 21.63
CA GLU A 163 7.65 -24.31 20.41
C GLU A 163 6.47 -23.40 20.78
N TRP A 164 5.75 -23.73 21.86
CA TRP A 164 4.67 -22.91 22.40
C TRP A 164 5.17 -21.54 22.90
N ALA A 165 6.28 -21.55 23.66
CA ALA A 165 6.91 -20.32 24.13
C ALA A 165 7.46 -19.45 22.98
N ALA A 166 7.87 -20.08 21.87
CA ALA A 166 8.41 -19.41 20.69
C ALA A 166 7.33 -18.91 19.70
N LEU A 167 6.03 -19.15 19.96
CA LEU A 167 4.96 -18.63 19.10
C LEU A 167 5.03 -17.11 19.05
N ASP A 168 5.00 -16.58 17.83
CA ASP A 168 5.04 -15.16 17.53
C ASP A 168 3.88 -14.83 16.60
N GLY A 169 3.01 -13.93 17.03
CA GLY A 169 1.86 -13.45 16.28
C GLY A 169 2.19 -12.40 15.23
N THR A 170 3.47 -12.06 15.01
CA THR A 170 3.88 -11.04 14.03
C THR A 170 3.18 -11.21 12.68
N GLY A 171 2.49 -10.15 12.25
CA GLY A 171 1.79 -10.08 10.97
C GLY A 171 0.31 -10.49 11.03
N LEU A 172 -0.20 -10.97 12.17
CA LEU A 172 -1.62 -11.26 12.36
C LEU A 172 -2.48 -9.99 12.28
N GLY A 173 -1.98 -8.84 12.75
CA GLY A 173 -2.61 -7.54 12.73
C GLY A 173 -2.85 -7.06 11.30
N SER A 174 -1.97 -7.43 10.37
CA SER A 174 -2.15 -7.18 8.94
C SER A 174 -3.33 -8.00 8.37
N LEU A 175 -3.51 -9.25 8.81
CA LEU A 175 -4.65 -10.08 8.43
C LEU A 175 -5.95 -9.60 9.07
N ILE A 176 -5.91 -9.25 10.36
CA ILE A 176 -7.04 -8.67 11.08
C ILE A 176 -7.50 -7.39 10.39
N ALA A 177 -6.56 -6.54 9.99
CA ALA A 177 -6.88 -5.31 9.27
C ALA A 177 -7.61 -5.59 7.95
N GLY A 178 -7.21 -6.61 7.20
CA GLY A 178 -7.87 -7.03 5.97
C GLY A 178 -9.32 -7.52 6.15
N VAL A 179 -9.67 -8.01 7.35
CA VAL A 179 -11.02 -8.52 7.65
C VAL A 179 -11.88 -7.47 8.34
N TRP A 180 -11.31 -6.69 9.26
CA TRP A 180 -12.06 -5.88 10.21
C TRP A 180 -12.06 -4.39 9.92
N LEU A 181 -11.05 -3.86 9.20
CA LEU A 181 -11.07 -2.44 8.89
C LEU A 181 -12.33 -2.09 8.08
N PRO A 182 -12.93 -0.90 8.30
CA PRO A 182 -13.93 -0.37 7.40
C PRO A 182 -13.39 -0.33 5.97
N ALA A 183 -14.26 -0.45 4.95
CA ALA A 183 -13.83 -0.48 3.55
C ALA A 183 -12.96 0.74 3.16
N ALA A 184 -13.24 1.92 3.72
CA ALA A 184 -12.41 3.11 3.52
C ALA A 184 -11.01 2.98 4.15
N GLY A 185 -10.90 2.31 5.30
CA GLY A 185 -9.63 1.99 5.95
C GLY A 185 -8.81 0.95 5.20
N GLN A 186 -9.47 -0.10 4.67
CA GLN A 186 -8.83 -1.07 3.80
C GLN A 186 -8.25 -0.40 2.55
N ARG A 187 -8.98 0.54 1.94
CA ARG A 187 -8.49 1.32 0.80
C ARG A 187 -7.27 2.17 1.14
N GLN A 188 -7.19 2.76 2.34
CA GLN A 188 -6.00 3.48 2.80
C GLN A 188 -4.78 2.54 2.85
N VAL A 189 -4.94 1.35 3.45
CA VAL A 189 -3.86 0.35 3.52
C VAL A 189 -3.45 -0.15 2.13
N TRP A 190 -4.41 -0.48 1.26
CA TRP A 190 -4.09 -0.95 -0.10
C TRP A 190 -3.42 0.13 -0.95
N ARG A 191 -3.84 1.39 -0.83
CA ARG A 191 -3.14 2.50 -1.48
C ARG A 191 -1.72 2.66 -0.94
N ALA A 192 -1.52 2.53 0.37
CA ALA A 192 -0.17 2.56 0.93
C ALA A 192 0.72 1.47 0.32
N LEU A 193 0.22 0.23 0.21
CA LEU A 193 0.93 -0.86 -0.45
C LEU A 193 1.19 -0.61 -1.95
N ALA A 194 0.23 -0.03 -2.66
CA ALA A 194 0.38 0.34 -4.07
C ALA A 194 1.43 1.43 -4.32
N HIS A 195 1.84 2.13 -3.26
CA HIS A 195 2.87 3.17 -3.27
C HIS A 195 4.13 2.74 -2.48
N ASP A 196 4.37 1.43 -2.38
CA ASP A 196 5.56 0.83 -1.78
C ASP A 196 5.78 1.20 -0.30
N ILE A 197 4.72 1.60 0.41
CA ILE A 197 4.77 1.78 1.86
C ILE A 197 4.61 0.38 2.48
N PRO A 198 5.62 -0.14 3.20
CA PRO A 198 5.64 -1.54 3.64
C PRO A 198 4.76 -1.77 4.88
N TRP A 199 3.50 -1.33 4.86
CA TRP A 199 2.60 -1.32 6.01
C TRP A 199 2.36 -2.71 6.64
N THR A 200 2.39 -3.77 5.82
CA THR A 200 2.20 -5.15 6.31
C THR A 200 3.40 -5.71 7.08
N ASP A 201 4.59 -5.13 6.88
CA ASP A 201 5.84 -5.48 7.55
C ASP A 201 6.12 -4.42 8.62
N ALA A 202 5.82 -4.74 9.89
CA ALA A 202 5.90 -3.76 10.97
C ALA A 202 7.31 -3.16 11.14
N PRO A 203 8.40 -3.97 11.18
CA PRO A 203 9.77 -3.44 11.18
C PRO A 203 10.04 -2.46 10.04
N ALA A 204 9.75 -2.85 8.79
CA ALA A 204 10.02 -2.00 7.62
C ALA A 204 9.17 -0.72 7.62
N PHE A 205 7.92 -0.79 8.08
CA PHE A 205 7.05 0.38 8.23
C PHE A 205 7.62 1.38 9.23
N TRP A 206 8.01 0.92 10.43
CA TRP A 206 8.55 1.79 11.47
C TRP A 206 9.92 2.36 11.11
N GLU A 207 10.76 1.60 10.41
CA GLU A 207 12.00 2.11 9.85
C GLU A 207 11.76 3.23 8.84
N THR A 208 10.73 3.08 7.98
CA THR A 208 10.30 4.12 7.04
C THR A 208 9.88 5.38 7.80
N VAL A 209 8.99 5.26 8.79
CA VAL A 209 8.54 6.40 9.62
C VAL A 209 9.72 7.08 10.32
N ALA A 210 10.60 6.30 10.95
CA ALA A 210 11.77 6.82 11.66
C ALA A 210 12.78 7.51 10.73
N ALA A 211 12.96 7.01 9.50
CA ALA A 211 13.78 7.68 8.48
C ALA A 211 13.21 9.06 8.13
N GLN A 212 11.89 9.18 8.02
CA GLN A 212 11.23 10.45 7.71
C GLN A 212 11.32 11.44 8.87
N HIS A 213 11.16 10.98 10.11
CA HIS A 213 11.40 11.84 11.28
C HIS A 213 12.84 12.32 11.37
N ARG A 214 13.83 11.46 11.08
CA ARG A 214 15.24 11.88 11.03
C ARG A 214 15.52 12.90 9.93
N ALA A 215 14.83 12.78 8.80
CA ALA A 215 14.92 13.77 7.73
C ALA A 215 14.31 15.12 8.16
N ALA A 216 13.18 15.10 8.88
CA ALA A 216 12.49 16.31 9.35
C ALA A 216 13.14 16.99 10.57
N ALA A 217 13.78 16.24 11.48
CA ALA A 217 14.28 16.72 12.76
C ALA A 217 15.68 17.37 12.71
N ARG A 218 16.29 17.58 11.54
CA ARG A 218 17.55 18.32 11.39
C ARG A 218 17.23 19.80 11.12
N PRO A 219 17.26 20.71 12.13
CA PRO A 219 17.03 22.13 11.93
C PRO A 219 18.35 22.79 11.54
N GLY A 220 18.39 23.51 10.42
CA GLY A 220 19.57 24.30 10.06
C GLY A 220 20.72 23.50 9.44
N LYS A 221 20.41 22.70 8.42
CA LYS A 221 21.05 22.95 7.14
C LYS A 221 19.93 23.55 6.29
N THR A 222 20.10 24.75 5.73
CA THR A 222 19.55 25.04 4.39
C THR A 222 19.69 23.73 3.63
N PRO A 223 18.62 23.13 3.08
CA PRO A 223 18.76 21.79 2.51
C PRO A 223 19.93 21.88 1.55
N ASP A 224 21.06 21.25 1.90
CA ASP A 224 21.91 20.79 0.82
C ASP A 224 20.93 19.90 0.07
N PRO A 225 20.64 20.21 -1.21
CA PRO A 225 19.80 19.36 -2.00
C PRO A 225 20.62 18.09 -2.18
N VAL A 226 20.47 17.16 -1.23
CA VAL A 226 20.73 15.77 -1.48
C VAL A 226 19.37 15.08 -1.56
N ALA A 227 18.54 15.61 -2.46
CA ALA A 227 18.21 14.75 -3.58
C ALA A 227 19.55 14.12 -3.98
N SER A 228 19.77 12.82 -3.78
CA SER A 228 20.91 12.19 -4.44
C SER A 228 20.98 12.78 -5.85
N ALA A 229 22.15 13.05 -6.44
CA ALA A 229 22.19 13.51 -7.83
C ALA A 229 21.23 12.66 -8.68
N GLU A 230 21.11 11.37 -8.34
CA GLU A 230 20.11 10.42 -8.81
C GLU A 230 18.63 10.74 -8.49
N ASP A 231 18.25 11.20 -7.29
CA ASP A 231 16.86 11.57 -6.94
C ASP A 231 16.43 12.87 -7.62
N GLU A 232 17.37 13.81 -7.81
CA GLU A 232 17.11 15.03 -8.56
C GLU A 232 16.95 14.70 -10.04
N GLU A 233 17.86 13.89 -10.57
CA GLU A 233 17.77 13.33 -11.92
C GLU A 233 16.47 12.57 -12.16
N ARG A 234 16.05 11.73 -11.21
CA ARG A 234 14.78 11.00 -11.26
C ARG A 234 13.59 11.95 -11.32
N ARG A 235 13.61 13.03 -10.54
CA ARG A 235 12.55 14.05 -10.55
C ARG A 235 12.52 14.81 -11.87
N ILE A 236 13.67 15.33 -12.31
CA ILE A 236 13.83 16.02 -13.60
C ILE A 236 13.29 15.14 -14.74
N LEU A 237 13.70 13.88 -14.79
CA LEU A 237 13.29 12.97 -15.85
C LEU A 237 11.79 12.65 -15.78
N ARG A 238 11.24 12.44 -14.57
CA ARG A 238 9.81 12.19 -14.38
C ARG A 238 8.97 13.39 -14.81
N ASP A 239 9.37 14.60 -14.47
CA ASP A 239 8.63 15.81 -14.82
C ASP A 239 8.74 16.11 -16.32
N ALA A 240 9.92 15.94 -16.92
CA ALA A 240 10.09 16.02 -18.37
C ALA A 240 9.20 15.03 -19.12
N VAL A 241 9.10 13.78 -18.64
CA VAL A 241 8.19 12.77 -19.21
C VAL A 241 6.73 13.20 -19.11
N ARG A 242 6.31 13.75 -17.97
CA ARG A 242 4.95 14.25 -17.77
C ARG A 242 4.62 15.40 -18.71
N ASP A 243 5.54 16.33 -18.89
CA ASP A 243 5.34 17.49 -19.75
C ASP A 243 5.32 17.11 -21.23
N VAL A 244 6.23 16.23 -21.68
CA VAL A 244 6.20 15.70 -23.05
C VAL A 244 4.92 14.90 -23.30
N LEU A 245 4.48 14.09 -22.34
CA LEU A 245 3.24 13.32 -22.45
C LEU A 245 2.03 14.26 -22.51
N ARG A 246 1.99 15.30 -21.67
CA ARG A 246 0.94 16.33 -21.71
C ARG A 246 0.87 17.02 -23.06
N GLY A 247 2.01 17.49 -23.58
CA GLY A 247 2.06 18.10 -24.91
C GLY A 247 1.62 17.14 -26.01
N LEU A 248 1.98 15.86 -25.90
CA LEU A 248 1.58 14.82 -26.86
C LEU A 248 0.06 14.59 -26.85
N THR A 249 -0.57 14.50 -25.67
CA THR A 249 -2.04 14.35 -25.56
C THR A 249 -2.84 15.52 -26.11
N GLN A 250 -2.22 16.70 -26.24
CA GLN A 250 -2.84 17.90 -26.78
C GLN A 250 -2.70 18.02 -28.31
N THR A 251 -1.94 17.13 -28.96
CA THR A 251 -1.81 17.14 -30.42
C THR A 251 -3.02 16.53 -31.11
N GLU A 252 -3.41 17.08 -32.28
CA GLU A 252 -4.54 16.58 -33.07
C GLU A 252 -4.34 15.14 -33.57
N THR A 253 -3.09 14.71 -33.70
CA THR A 253 -2.72 13.36 -34.14
C THR A 253 -2.61 12.36 -32.99
N PHE A 254 -2.85 12.80 -31.74
CA PHE A 254 -2.95 11.87 -30.62
C PHE A 254 -4.13 10.92 -30.82
N ASN A 255 -3.94 9.63 -30.50
CA ASN A 255 -4.92 8.58 -30.79
C ASN A 255 -5.34 8.49 -32.27
N ARG A 256 -4.42 8.81 -33.19
CA ARG A 256 -4.56 8.54 -34.63
C ARG A 256 -3.51 7.55 -35.08
N GLN A 257 -3.80 6.76 -36.12
CA GLN A 257 -2.88 5.76 -36.65
C GLN A 257 -1.51 6.35 -37.02
N ASP A 258 -1.48 7.55 -37.59
CA ASP A 258 -0.28 8.30 -38.00
C ASP A 258 0.36 9.11 -36.86
N GLY A 259 -0.26 9.12 -35.68
CA GLY A 259 0.14 9.85 -34.48
C GLY A 259 1.45 9.44 -33.84
N ALA A 260 1.90 10.23 -32.86
CA ALA A 260 3.10 9.91 -32.06
C ALA A 260 2.77 9.21 -30.73
N GLY A 261 1.50 9.02 -30.40
CA GLY A 261 1.11 8.22 -29.25
C GLY A 261 -0.38 7.93 -29.16
N TRP A 262 -0.68 6.94 -28.32
CA TRP A 262 -1.96 6.28 -28.20
C TRP A 262 -2.22 5.94 -26.73
N TYR A 263 -3.42 6.20 -26.23
CA TYR A 263 -3.88 5.69 -24.95
C TYR A 263 -4.68 4.41 -25.19
N HIS A 264 -4.17 3.26 -24.77
CA HIS A 264 -4.82 1.97 -25.02
C HIS A 264 -4.53 0.99 -23.87
N ASP A 265 -5.58 0.30 -23.41
CA ASP A 265 -5.50 -0.70 -22.33
C ASP A 265 -4.83 -0.16 -21.05
N GLY A 266 -5.28 1.01 -20.60
CA GLY A 266 -4.80 1.63 -19.36
C GLY A 266 -3.34 2.09 -19.37
N ALA A 267 -2.74 2.24 -20.55
CA ALA A 267 -1.36 2.69 -20.72
C ALA A 267 -1.19 3.65 -21.90
N PHE A 268 -0.16 4.48 -21.82
CA PHE A 268 0.26 5.31 -22.95
C PHE A 268 1.32 4.59 -23.77
N TRP A 269 1.07 4.46 -25.05
CA TRP A 269 2.00 3.92 -26.03
C TRP A 269 2.51 5.10 -26.85
N VAL A 270 3.81 5.33 -26.89
CA VAL A 270 4.39 6.48 -27.61
C VAL A 270 5.45 6.01 -28.58
N ALA A 271 5.52 6.63 -29.75
CA ALA A 271 6.57 6.33 -30.73
C ALA A 271 7.95 6.65 -30.13
N ALA A 272 8.82 5.65 -30.02
CA ALA A 272 10.03 5.71 -29.20
C ALA A 272 11.00 6.80 -29.64
N LYS A 273 11.24 6.94 -30.96
CA LYS A 273 12.16 7.96 -31.51
C LYS A 273 11.60 9.38 -31.32
N PRO A 274 10.38 9.72 -31.81
CA PRO A 274 9.82 11.06 -31.61
C PRO A 274 9.69 11.45 -30.14
N PHE A 275 9.37 10.49 -29.27
CA PHE A 275 9.28 10.74 -27.83
C PHE A 275 10.64 11.08 -27.21
N ALA A 276 11.70 10.32 -27.57
CA ALA A 276 13.06 10.62 -27.11
C ALA A 276 13.57 11.98 -27.63
N GLU A 277 13.25 12.33 -28.87
CA GLU A 277 13.61 13.63 -29.45
C GLU A 277 12.95 14.78 -28.69
N ARG A 278 11.68 14.64 -28.30
CA ARG A 278 10.99 15.63 -27.46
C ARG A 278 11.57 15.71 -26.05
N LEU A 279 11.95 14.58 -25.45
CA LEU A 279 12.65 14.58 -24.17
C LEU A 279 14.00 15.29 -24.27
N HIS A 280 14.82 14.99 -25.28
CA HIS A 280 16.10 15.68 -25.49
C HIS A 280 15.96 17.16 -25.85
N ALA A 281 14.79 17.61 -26.29
CA ALA A 281 14.51 19.03 -26.52
C ALA A 281 14.24 19.79 -25.21
N GLN A 282 13.90 19.10 -24.11
CA GLN A 282 13.74 19.73 -22.80
C GLN A 282 15.10 20.20 -22.26
N PRO A 283 15.25 21.47 -21.85
CA PRO A 283 16.52 22.01 -21.37
C PRO A 283 17.17 21.13 -20.29
N GLU A 284 16.37 20.63 -19.36
CA GLU A 284 16.80 19.88 -18.18
C GLU A 284 17.33 18.46 -18.53
N VAL A 285 16.90 17.91 -19.66
CA VAL A 285 17.35 16.61 -20.19
C VAL A 285 18.51 16.81 -21.16
N ARG A 286 18.47 17.86 -21.99
CA ARG A 286 19.50 18.17 -23.00
C ARG A 286 20.88 18.37 -22.37
N ASP A 287 20.92 19.03 -21.22
CA ASP A 287 22.17 19.42 -20.57
C ASP A 287 22.83 18.25 -19.82
N ARG A 288 22.25 17.05 -19.87
CA ARG A 288 22.75 15.82 -19.21
C ARG A 288 23.44 14.89 -20.21
N ALA A 289 24.77 14.92 -20.24
CA ALA A 289 25.61 14.13 -21.15
C ALA A 289 25.31 12.61 -21.12
N GLU A 290 24.97 12.08 -19.95
CA GLU A 290 24.67 10.65 -19.73
C GLU A 290 23.40 10.19 -20.46
N TRP A 291 22.49 11.11 -20.79
CA TRP A 291 21.21 10.83 -21.41
C TRP A 291 21.18 11.12 -22.90
N CYS A 292 22.25 11.68 -23.47
CA CYS A 292 22.29 12.09 -24.88
C CYS A 292 22.01 10.96 -25.87
N SER A 293 22.30 9.70 -25.50
CA SER A 293 21.99 8.55 -26.34
C SER A 293 20.60 7.97 -26.01
N ARG A 294 19.78 7.72 -27.03
CA ARG A 294 18.46 7.07 -26.88
C ARG A 294 18.52 5.76 -26.07
N PRO A 295 19.49 4.85 -26.28
CA PRO A 295 19.59 3.63 -25.48
C PRO A 295 19.90 3.89 -23.99
N ALA A 296 20.70 4.92 -23.66
CA ALA A 296 20.95 5.30 -22.27
C ALA A 296 19.68 5.88 -21.62
N LEU A 297 18.99 6.79 -22.34
CA LEU A 297 17.72 7.35 -21.91
C LEU A 297 16.68 6.26 -21.62
N TYR A 298 16.48 5.30 -22.54
CA TYR A 298 15.50 4.22 -22.33
C TYR A 298 15.84 3.31 -21.16
N ARG A 299 17.12 2.99 -20.94
CA ARG A 299 17.55 2.23 -19.76
C ARG A 299 17.27 2.99 -18.48
N ARG A 300 17.49 4.31 -18.46
CA ARG A 300 17.19 5.14 -17.30
C ARG A 300 15.69 5.24 -17.02
N LEU A 301 14.89 5.50 -18.05
CA LEU A 301 13.42 5.52 -17.95
C LEU A 301 12.88 4.19 -17.38
N MET A 302 13.44 3.06 -17.80
CA MET A 302 13.08 1.73 -17.28
C MET A 302 13.51 1.55 -15.83
N ALA A 303 14.74 1.93 -15.47
CA ALA A 303 15.26 1.85 -14.10
C ALA A 303 14.48 2.72 -13.10
N ASP A 304 13.89 3.81 -13.58
CA ASP A 304 13.09 4.75 -12.80
C ASP A 304 11.58 4.42 -12.78
N GLY A 305 11.18 3.28 -13.35
CA GLY A 305 9.79 2.81 -13.38
C GLY A 305 8.87 3.66 -14.27
N LEU A 306 9.43 4.46 -15.18
CA LEU A 306 8.69 5.32 -16.10
C LEU A 306 8.22 4.58 -17.35
N LEU A 307 8.69 3.34 -17.55
CA LEU A 307 8.24 2.42 -18.59
C LEU A 307 7.63 1.16 -17.96
N LEU A 308 6.55 0.65 -18.54
CA LEU A 308 5.96 -0.63 -18.18
C LEU A 308 6.76 -1.77 -18.85
N PRO A 309 7.26 -2.75 -18.07
CA PRO A 309 8.05 -3.85 -18.62
C PRO A 309 7.18 -4.89 -19.35
N ASN A 310 7.73 -5.46 -20.42
CA ASN A 310 7.30 -6.74 -21.00
C ASN A 310 8.55 -7.41 -21.58
N GLY A 311 9.08 -8.40 -20.87
CA GLY A 311 10.42 -8.91 -21.12
C GLY A 311 11.52 -7.91 -20.75
N ALA A 312 12.69 -8.03 -21.40
CA ALA A 312 13.91 -7.29 -21.05
C ALA A 312 14.16 -6.02 -21.91
N GLN A 313 13.29 -5.73 -22.89
CA GLN A 313 13.51 -4.61 -23.83
C GLN A 313 12.55 -3.43 -23.55
N PRO A 314 13.06 -2.19 -23.50
CA PRO A 314 12.23 -1.01 -23.24
C PRO A 314 11.43 -0.55 -24.46
N VAL A 315 11.86 -0.91 -25.68
CA VAL A 315 11.23 -0.53 -26.95
C VAL A 315 10.59 -1.75 -27.59
N TRP A 316 9.32 -1.64 -27.98
CA TRP A 316 8.57 -2.73 -28.59
C TRP A 316 8.20 -2.37 -30.02
N ASN A 317 8.04 -3.38 -30.86
CA ASN A 317 7.55 -3.19 -32.22
C ASN A 317 6.07 -3.55 -32.25
N VAL A 318 5.25 -2.64 -32.75
CA VAL A 318 3.80 -2.82 -32.83
C VAL A 318 3.27 -2.46 -34.22
N TYR A 319 2.22 -3.14 -34.64
CA TYR A 319 1.32 -2.67 -35.68
C TYR A 319 0.18 -1.86 -35.06
N VAL A 320 0.09 -0.60 -35.47
CA VAL A 320 -1.00 0.32 -35.15
C VAL A 320 -2.06 0.19 -36.24
N VAL A 321 -3.27 -0.21 -35.86
CA VAL A 321 -4.36 -0.56 -36.77
C VAL A 321 -5.59 0.29 -36.43
N GLU A 322 -6.10 1.05 -37.39
CA GLU A 322 -7.46 1.62 -37.33
C GLU A 322 -8.42 0.72 -38.10
N ASP A 323 -9.63 0.51 -37.59
CA ASP A 323 -10.59 -0.39 -38.22
C ASP A 323 -11.06 0.11 -39.60
N ASP A 324 -11.02 1.43 -39.84
CA ASP A 324 -11.39 2.05 -41.12
C ASP A 324 -10.20 2.21 -42.11
N SER A 325 -8.98 1.81 -41.70
CA SER A 325 -7.77 1.96 -42.52
C SER A 325 -7.29 0.60 -43.07
N PRO A 326 -7.13 0.45 -44.39
CA PRO A 326 -6.66 -0.79 -45.00
C PRO A 326 -5.16 -1.06 -44.74
N HIS A 327 -4.43 -0.05 -44.26
CA HIS A 327 -2.99 -0.14 -44.01
C HIS A 327 -2.71 -0.23 -42.52
N ARG A 328 -1.77 -1.09 -42.12
CA ARG A 328 -1.25 -1.14 -40.75
C ARG A 328 0.03 -0.33 -40.69
N ARG A 329 0.19 0.50 -39.67
CA ARG A 329 1.43 1.23 -39.45
C ARG A 329 2.34 0.47 -38.50
N TYR A 330 3.57 0.21 -38.93
CA TYR A 330 4.60 -0.30 -38.04
C TYR A 330 5.21 0.84 -37.22
N ALA A 331 5.33 0.65 -35.90
CA ALA A 331 5.95 1.62 -35.01
C ALA A 331 6.78 0.92 -33.94
N SER A 332 7.97 1.46 -33.66
CA SER A 332 8.72 1.14 -32.45
C SER A 332 8.24 2.06 -31.33
N VAL A 333 7.75 1.51 -30.23
CA VAL A 333 7.01 2.21 -29.18
C VAL A 333 7.59 1.95 -27.80
N LEU A 334 7.36 2.91 -26.90
CA LEU A 334 7.55 2.78 -25.46
C LEU A 334 6.18 2.67 -24.81
N LYS A 335 6.03 1.82 -23.79
CA LYS A 335 4.81 1.71 -22.99
C LYS A 335 5.01 2.42 -21.66
N LEU A 336 4.19 3.42 -21.37
CA LEU A 336 4.23 4.25 -20.16
C LEU A 336 2.98 3.97 -19.31
N PRO A 337 3.11 3.96 -17.97
CA PRO A 337 1.96 3.80 -17.10
C PRO A 337 1.01 5.01 -17.16
N ALA A 338 -0.30 4.75 -17.13
CA ALA A 338 -1.34 5.78 -17.09
C ALA A 338 -1.18 6.76 -15.92
N THR A 339 -0.61 6.32 -14.80
CA THR A 339 -0.37 7.14 -13.60
C THR A 339 0.56 8.32 -13.81
N LEU A 340 1.30 8.36 -14.94
CA LEU A 340 2.11 9.52 -15.30
C LEU A 340 1.28 10.71 -15.79
N TYR A 341 0.02 10.51 -16.17
CA TYR A 341 -0.84 11.57 -16.66
C TYR A 341 -2.01 11.81 -15.71
N ALA A 342 -2.01 12.96 -15.02
CA ALA A 342 -3.05 13.32 -14.04
C ALA A 342 -4.46 13.48 -14.65
N GLY A 343 -4.57 13.66 -15.97
CA GLY A 343 -5.85 13.82 -16.69
C GLY A 343 -6.36 12.56 -17.38
N VAL A 344 -5.88 11.37 -16.99
CA VAL A 344 -6.17 10.13 -17.74
C VAL A 344 -7.65 9.80 -17.82
N GLU A 345 -8.44 10.16 -16.80
CA GLU A 345 -9.90 9.94 -16.77
C GLU A 345 -10.64 10.68 -17.90
N ALA A 346 -10.07 11.77 -18.40
CA ALA A 346 -10.61 12.56 -19.51
C ALA A 346 -9.97 12.20 -20.86
N CYS A 347 -8.99 11.29 -20.89
CA CYS A 347 -8.27 10.94 -22.10
C CYS A 347 -9.02 9.83 -22.86
N PRO A 348 -9.55 10.10 -24.08
CA PRO A 348 -10.25 9.06 -24.83
C PRO A 348 -9.28 7.90 -25.14
N ALA A 349 -9.78 6.67 -25.13
CA ALA A 349 -8.99 5.53 -25.59
C ALA A 349 -8.84 5.58 -27.11
N TYR A 350 -7.71 5.11 -27.60
CA TYR A 350 -7.49 4.86 -29.01
C TYR A 350 -8.52 3.83 -29.50
N ALA A 351 -9.32 4.20 -30.51
CA ALA A 351 -10.39 3.36 -31.04
C ALA A 351 -9.86 2.15 -31.82
N GLY A 352 -8.62 2.23 -32.32
CA GLY A 352 -7.95 1.15 -33.03
C GLY A 352 -7.30 0.12 -32.11
N ARG A 353 -6.45 -0.74 -32.70
CA ARG A 353 -5.73 -1.81 -32.01
C ARG A 353 -4.23 -1.63 -32.12
N LEU A 354 -3.52 -1.99 -31.06
CA LEU A 354 -2.06 -2.10 -31.03
C LEU A 354 -1.67 -3.58 -30.94
N GLN A 355 -1.07 -4.12 -32.00
CA GLN A 355 -0.67 -5.52 -32.09
C GLN A 355 0.85 -5.64 -31.95
N VAL A 356 1.33 -6.27 -30.87
CA VAL A 356 2.77 -6.50 -30.67
C VAL A 356 3.30 -7.48 -31.71
N VAL A 357 4.43 -7.14 -32.32
CA VAL A 357 5.16 -8.01 -33.24
C VAL A 357 6.02 -8.96 -32.40
N GLY A 358 5.74 -10.26 -32.51
CA GLY A 358 6.41 -11.33 -31.77
C GLY A 358 7.84 -11.61 -32.21
#